data_AF-Q92RB5-F1
#
_entry.id   AF-Q92RB5-F1
#
_cell.length_a   1.000
_cell.length_b   1.000
_cell.length_c   1.000
_cell.angle_alpha   90.00
_cell.angle_beta   90.00
_cell.angle_gamma   90.00
#
_symmetry.space_group_name_H-M   'P 1'
#
loop_
_entity.id
_entity.type
_entity.pdbx_description
1 polymer ?
#
loop_
_entity_poly.entity_id
_entity_poly.type
_entity_poly.pdbx_seq_one_letter_code
_entity_poly.pdbx_strand_id
1 'polypeptide(L)'
;MTVFRPEVRSFNVGEMGRMYTIGDLSRRTGVKIPTIRYYEQMGLLAAPERSEGNQRRYEKRELETLAFIRHARDLGLSIEAIRDLLALSEHPERPCGEADRIATEHLASVREKIAQLRRLEHELERIVACHGDHTIGDCYVIRALADHSLCGNEH
;
A
#
# COMPACT_ATOMS: atom_id res chain seq x y z
N MET A 1 28.60 1.70 -8.29
CA MET A 1 27.30 1.17 -7.86
C MET A 1 26.90 1.92 -6.60
N THR A 2 26.12 2.98 -6.79
CA THR A 2 25.79 3.97 -5.77
C THR A 2 24.69 3.39 -4.88
N VAL A 3 25.02 3.10 -3.62
CA VAL A 3 24.06 2.62 -2.62
C VAL A 3 23.09 3.77 -2.35
N PHE A 4 21.84 3.62 -2.79
CA PHE A 4 20.74 4.49 -2.43
C PHE A 4 20.48 4.30 -0.93
N ARG A 5 21.10 5.13 -0.08
CA ARG A 5 20.74 5.27 1.33
C ARG A 5 19.50 6.16 1.35
N PRO A 6 18.26 5.64 1.52
CA PRO A 6 17.20 6.52 1.95
C PRO A 6 17.63 7.01 3.33
N GLU A 7 17.75 8.33 3.49
CA GLU A 7 17.72 8.94 4.81
C GLU A 7 16.40 8.51 5.45
N VAL A 8 16.44 7.44 6.25
CA VAL A 8 15.44 7.16 7.26
C VAL A 8 15.40 8.44 8.09
N ARG A 9 14.40 9.28 7.81
CA ARG A 9 14.15 10.53 8.52
C ARG A 9 14.31 10.21 9.99
N SER A 10 15.31 10.83 10.61
CA SER A 10 15.60 10.72 12.01
C SER A 10 14.29 10.74 12.80
N PHE A 11 13.98 9.63 13.47
CA PHE A 11 12.98 9.55 14.54
C PHE A 11 13.38 10.63 15.55
N ASN A 12 12.83 11.83 15.43
CA ASN A 12 13.27 12.99 16.18
C ASN A 12 12.63 12.96 17.57
N VAL A 13 13.42 12.47 18.52
CA VAL A 13 13.25 12.64 19.97
C VAL A 13 13.30 14.15 20.29
N GLY A 14 12.16 14.85 20.28
CA GLY A 14 12.19 16.31 20.48
C GLY A 14 10.87 17.06 20.76
N GLU A 15 9.71 16.42 20.81
CA GLU A 15 8.44 17.07 21.21
C GLU A 15 7.64 16.17 22.16
N MET A 16 8.20 15.90 23.34
CA MET A 16 7.48 15.19 24.41
C MET A 16 6.40 16.13 24.99
N GLY A 17 5.12 15.80 24.81
CA GLY A 17 4.02 16.42 25.59
C GLY A 17 2.88 17.08 24.81
N ARG A 18 2.87 17.07 23.47
CA ARG A 18 1.72 17.59 22.70
C ARG A 18 0.73 16.47 22.39
N MET A 19 -0.44 16.51 23.03
CA MET A 19 -1.55 15.61 22.76
C MET A 19 -2.41 16.12 21.60
N TYR A 20 -2.69 15.25 20.64
CA TYR A 20 -3.51 15.48 19.46
C TYR A 20 -4.88 14.86 19.61
N THR A 21 -5.92 15.51 19.07
CA THR A 21 -7.23 14.85 18.89
C THR A 21 -7.21 13.96 17.65
N ILE A 22 -8.18 13.05 17.52
CA ILE A 22 -8.34 12.27 16.28
C ILE A 22 -8.57 13.17 15.04
N GLY A 23 -9.18 14.35 15.24
CA GLY A 23 -9.34 15.35 14.19
C GLY A 23 -8.01 16.01 13.79
N ASP A 24 -7.11 16.24 14.75
CA ASP A 24 -5.75 16.71 14.47
C ASP A 24 -4.94 15.68 13.70
N LEU A 25 -5.00 14.40 14.12
CA LEU A 25 -4.35 13.31 13.39
C LEU A 25 -4.85 13.27 11.94
N SER A 26 -6.17 13.32 11.73
CA SER A 26 -6.76 13.26 10.40
C SER A 26 -6.31 14.44 9.52
N ARG A 27 -6.33 15.67 10.04
CA ARG A 27 -5.89 16.85 9.29
C ARG A 27 -4.41 16.81 8.92
N ARG A 28 -3.55 16.34 9.84
CA ARG A 28 -2.09 16.35 9.65
C ARG A 28 -1.59 15.22 8.75
N THR A 29 -2.23 14.05 8.84
CA THR A 29 -1.82 12.85 8.09
C THR A 29 -2.59 12.68 6.78
N GLY A 30 -3.73 13.37 6.64
CA GLY A 30 -4.68 13.17 5.55
C GLY A 30 -5.46 11.85 5.63
N VAL A 31 -5.26 11.06 6.69
CA VAL A 31 -6.00 9.81 6.91
C VAL A 31 -7.38 10.13 7.46
N LYS A 32 -8.43 9.56 6.86
CA LYS A 32 -9.81 9.83 7.31
C LYS A 32 -10.03 9.25 8.70
N ILE A 33 -10.83 9.94 9.53
CA ILE A 33 -11.16 9.50 10.90
C ILE A 33 -11.63 8.03 10.98
N PRO A 34 -12.55 7.53 10.10
CA PRO A 34 -12.94 6.12 10.12
C PRO A 34 -11.76 5.16 9.89
N THR A 35 -10.80 5.54 9.04
CA THR A 35 -9.60 4.75 8.76
C THR A 35 -8.64 4.75 9.95
N ILE A 36 -8.49 5.87 10.66
CA ILE A 36 -7.71 5.91 11.91
C ILE A 36 -8.31 4.95 12.95
N ARG A 37 -9.63 4.98 13.13
CA ARG A 37 -10.33 4.04 14.03
C ARG A 37 -10.17 2.58 13.60
N TYR A 38 -10.19 2.33 12.30
CA TYR A 38 -9.95 0.99 11.77
C TYR A 38 -8.52 0.50 12.09
N TYR A 39 -7.50 1.35 11.96
CA TYR A 39 -6.13 1.01 12.34
C TYR A 39 -5.97 0.78 13.85
N GLU A 40 -6.67 1.53 14.70
CA GLU A 40 -6.76 1.23 16.14
C GLU A 40 -7.36 -0.16 16.39
N GLN A 41 -8.48 -0.49 15.75
CA GLN A 41 -9.14 -1.79 15.91
C GLN A 41 -8.27 -2.96 15.45
N MET A 42 -7.44 -2.74 14.44
CA MET A 42 -6.47 -3.72 13.94
C MET A 42 -5.19 -3.78 14.79
N GLY A 43 -5.05 -2.93 15.82
CA GLY A 43 -3.88 -2.90 16.70
C GLY A 43 -2.63 -2.29 16.06
N LEU A 44 -2.80 -1.49 14.99
CA LEU A 44 -1.68 -0.79 14.34
C LEU A 44 -1.36 0.57 14.99
N LEU A 45 -2.26 1.05 15.86
CA LEU A 45 -2.07 2.25 16.66
C LEU A 45 -2.28 1.89 18.11
N ALA A 46 -1.46 2.46 19.00
CA ALA A 46 -1.65 2.32 20.43
C ALA A 46 -3.04 2.85 20.84
N ALA A 47 -3.62 2.21 21.86
CA ALA A 47 -4.89 2.67 22.41
C ALA A 47 -4.72 4.11 22.93
N PRO A 48 -5.53 5.07 22.47
CA PRO A 48 -5.37 6.45 22.86
C PRO A 48 -5.72 6.64 24.33
N GLU A 49 -4.98 7.53 25.00
CA GLU A 49 -5.41 8.04 26.29
C GLU A 49 -6.74 8.77 26.16
N ARG A 50 -7.51 8.78 27.24
CA ARG A 50 -8.76 9.54 27.29
C ARG A 50 -8.57 10.72 28.23
N SER A 51 -8.88 11.93 27.75
CA SER A 51 -8.94 13.12 28.59
C SER A 51 -10.09 13.02 29.60
N GLU A 52 -10.13 13.90 30.59
CA GLU A 52 -11.24 14.02 31.56
C GLU A 52 -12.63 14.16 30.90
N GLY A 53 -12.71 14.83 29.74
CA GLY A 53 -13.93 14.90 28.91
C GLY A 53 -14.21 13.67 28.04
N ASN A 54 -13.59 12.51 28.31
CA ASN A 54 -13.69 11.24 27.57
C ASN A 54 -13.32 11.33 26.06
N GLN A 55 -12.51 12.32 25.67
CA GLN A 55 -12.01 12.47 24.30
C GLN A 55 -10.71 11.69 24.10
N ARG A 56 -10.56 11.04 22.94
CA ARG A 56 -9.33 10.33 22.56
C ARG A 56 -8.18 11.32 22.32
N ARG A 57 -7.03 11.05 22.93
CA ARG A 57 -5.79 11.81 22.83
C ARG A 57 -4.66 10.90 22.36
N TYR A 58 -3.87 11.42 21.43
CA TYR A 58 -2.77 10.71 20.79
C TYR A 58 -1.50 11.53 20.93
N GLU A 59 -0.37 10.87 20.99
CA GLU A 59 0.93 11.52 21.02
C GLU A 59 1.41 11.80 19.59
N LYS A 60 2.59 12.42 19.50
CA LYS A 60 3.25 12.66 18.22
C LYS A 60 3.63 11.36 17.51
N ARG A 61 3.96 10.29 18.24
CA ARG A 61 4.32 9.00 17.66
C ARG A 61 3.22 8.44 16.76
N GLU A 62 1.94 8.64 17.10
CA GLU A 62 0.84 8.16 16.24
C GLU A 62 0.73 8.93 14.92
N LEU A 63 1.23 10.18 14.84
CA LEU A 63 1.35 10.86 13.54
C LEU A 63 2.39 10.16 12.65
N GLU A 64 3.51 9.76 13.24
CA GLU A 64 4.61 9.07 12.55
C GLU A 64 4.18 7.66 12.12
N THR A 65 3.51 6.91 13.02
CA THR A 65 2.91 5.61 12.70
C THR A 65 1.87 5.71 11.59
N LEU A 66 0.98 6.70 11.62
CA LEU A 66 -0.01 6.90 10.55
C LEU A 66 0.65 7.24 9.21
N ALA A 67 1.71 8.05 9.22
CA ALA A 67 2.48 8.36 8.01
C ALA A 67 3.15 7.10 7.44
N PHE A 68 3.71 6.27 8.31
CA PHE A 68 4.30 4.97 7.96
C PHE A 68 3.26 4.04 7.32
N ILE A 69 2.12 3.83 7.99
CA ILE A 69 1.03 2.98 7.49
C ILE A 69 0.56 3.47 6.12
N ARG A 70 0.33 4.79 5.97
CA ARG A 70 -0.11 5.37 4.70
C ARG A 70 0.89 5.06 3.57
N HIS A 71 2.17 5.31 3.80
CA HIS A 71 3.19 5.06 2.78
C HIS A 71 3.29 3.58 2.41
N ALA A 72 3.24 2.68 3.39
CA ALA A 72 3.27 1.25 3.13
C ALA A 72 2.03 0.76 2.36
N ARG A 73 0.85 1.34 2.65
CA ARG A 73 -0.39 1.08 1.88
C ARG A 73 -0.29 1.60 0.45
N ASP A 74 0.32 2.76 0.22
CA ASP A 74 0.56 3.30 -1.12
C ASP A 74 1.49 2.39 -1.94
N LEU A 75 2.41 1.68 -1.27
CA LEU A 75 3.26 0.65 -1.88
C LEU A 75 2.54 -0.70 -2.08
N GLY A 76 1.30 -0.83 -1.65
CA GLY A 76 0.50 -2.05 -1.80
C GLY A 76 0.79 -3.14 -0.77
N LEU A 77 1.48 -2.83 0.33
CA LEU A 77 1.71 -3.80 1.40
C LEU A 77 0.40 -4.17 2.11
N SER A 78 0.30 -5.43 2.52
CA SER A 78 -0.82 -5.93 3.32
C SER A 78 -0.78 -5.36 4.74
N ILE A 79 -1.90 -5.44 5.45
CA ILE A 79 -1.98 -4.95 6.84
C ILE A 79 -1.08 -5.78 7.76
N GLU A 80 -0.93 -7.06 7.46
CA GLU A 80 -0.08 -8.01 8.18
C GLU A 80 1.39 -7.62 8.01
N ALA A 81 1.86 -7.43 6.77
CA ALA A 81 3.22 -6.96 6.50
C ALA A 81 3.52 -5.60 7.15
N ILE A 82 2.55 -4.68 7.15
CA ILE A 82 2.69 -3.38 7.80
C ILE A 82 2.86 -3.54 9.32
N ARG A 83 2.11 -4.45 9.94
CA ARG A 83 2.23 -4.74 11.37
C ARG A 83 3.61 -5.27 11.72
N ASP A 84 4.11 -6.21 10.93
CA ASP A 84 5.43 -6.81 11.16
C ASP A 84 6.54 -5.75 11.01
N LEU A 85 6.45 -4.90 9.99
CA LEU A 85 7.39 -3.80 9.80
C LEU A 85 7.31 -2.74 10.91
N LEU A 86 6.11 -2.42 11.42
CA LEU A 86 5.94 -1.53 12.58
C LEU A 86 6.61 -2.13 13.82
N ALA A 87 6.38 -3.40 14.11
CA ALA A 87 6.99 -4.09 15.24
C ALA A 87 8.53 -4.12 15.14
N LEU A 88 9.09 -4.25 13.92
CA LEU A 88 10.53 -4.13 13.71
C LEU A 88 11.04 -2.71 13.95
N SER A 89 10.27 -1.68 13.56
CA SER A 89 10.66 -0.28 13.72
C SER A 89 10.75 0.18 15.18
N GLU A 90 10.04 -0.49 16.08
CA GLU A 90 10.11 -0.24 17.53
C GLU A 90 11.42 -0.75 18.17
N HIS A 91 12.19 -1.55 17.43
CA HIS A 91 13.43 -2.20 17.88
C HIS A 91 14.60 -1.91 16.93
N PRO A 92 15.09 -0.65 16.87
CA PRO A 92 16.11 -0.22 15.92
C PRO A 92 17.47 -0.94 16.07
N GLU A 93 17.70 -1.59 17.21
CA GLU A 93 18.87 -2.42 17.48
C GLU A 93 18.84 -3.79 16.79
N ARG A 94 17.68 -4.24 16.30
CA ARG A 94 17.53 -5.57 15.69
C ARG A 94 18.06 -5.58 14.25
N PRO A 95 18.58 -6.73 13.78
CA PRO A 95 18.95 -6.89 12.37
C PRO A 95 17.75 -6.68 11.43
N CYS A 96 17.98 -6.02 10.29
CA CYS A 96 16.94 -5.68 9.31
C CYS A 96 16.52 -6.84 8.40
N GLY A 97 17.07 -8.05 8.56
CA GLY A 97 16.86 -9.15 7.62
C GLY A 97 15.39 -9.53 7.41
N GLU A 98 14.55 -9.39 8.44
CA GLU A 98 13.12 -9.65 8.31
C GLU A 98 12.40 -8.56 7.48
N ALA A 99 12.79 -7.29 7.65
CA ALA A 99 12.27 -6.20 6.82
C ALA A 99 12.69 -6.37 5.35
N ASP A 100 13.94 -6.78 5.11
CA ASP A 100 14.45 -7.08 3.78
C ASP A 100 13.68 -8.24 3.11
N ARG A 101 13.35 -9.28 3.89
CA ARG A 101 12.54 -10.42 3.43
C ARG A 101 11.15 -9.97 3.00
N ILE A 102 10.43 -9.23 3.86
CA ILE A 102 9.09 -8.70 3.56
C ILE A 102 9.11 -7.85 2.27
N ALA A 103 10.09 -6.95 2.15
CA ALA A 103 10.21 -6.09 0.97
C ALA A 103 10.51 -6.90 -0.31
N THR A 104 11.37 -7.91 -0.21
CA THR A 104 11.76 -8.76 -1.36
C THR A 104 10.60 -9.64 -1.83
N GLU A 105 9.84 -10.22 -0.91
CA GLU A 105 8.64 -11.02 -1.22
C GLU A 105 7.57 -10.16 -1.91
N HIS A 106 7.32 -8.95 -1.39
CA HIS A 106 6.38 -8.04 -2.02
C HIS A 106 6.84 -7.58 -3.41
N LEU A 107 8.13 -7.29 -3.58
CA LEU A 107 8.69 -6.97 -4.90
C LEU A 107 8.52 -8.11 -5.90
N ALA A 108 8.68 -9.36 -5.47
CA ALA A 108 8.46 -10.53 -6.31
C ALA A 108 6.99 -10.62 -6.76
N SER A 109 6.04 -10.46 -5.83
CA SER A 109 4.61 -10.43 -6.13
C SER A 109 4.23 -9.31 -7.11
N VAL A 110 4.76 -8.10 -6.92
CA VAL A 110 4.55 -6.97 -7.84
C VAL A 110 5.08 -7.29 -9.25
N ARG A 111 6.27 -7.89 -9.35
CA ARG A 111 6.86 -8.28 -10.64
C ARG A 111 6.02 -9.34 -11.35
N GLU A 112 5.51 -10.32 -10.61
CA GLU A 112 4.59 -11.32 -11.15
C GLU A 112 3.31 -10.67 -11.68
N LYS A 113 2.72 -9.74 -10.93
CA LYS A 113 1.52 -9.01 -11.36
C LYS A 113 1.78 -8.17 -12.61
N ILE A 114 2.93 -7.51 -12.69
CA ILE A 114 3.34 -6.77 -13.90
C ILE A 114 3.45 -7.72 -15.10
N ALA A 115 4.04 -8.90 -14.93
CA ALA A 115 4.16 -9.87 -16.01
C ALA A 115 2.78 -10.35 -16.50
N GLN A 116 1.84 -10.61 -15.59
CA GLN A 116 0.46 -10.95 -15.92
C GLN A 116 -0.24 -9.80 -16.67
N LEU A 117 -0.14 -8.58 -16.15
CA LEU A 117 -0.79 -7.40 -16.74
C LEU A 117 -0.23 -7.07 -18.13
N ARG A 118 1.08 -7.25 -18.36
CA ARG A 118 1.68 -7.09 -19.70
C ARG A 118 1.19 -8.13 -20.70
N ARG A 119 0.99 -9.38 -20.26
CA ARG A 119 0.40 -10.40 -21.13
C ARG A 119 -1.03 -10.02 -21.51
N LEU A 120 -1.83 -9.58 -20.54
CA LEU A 120 -3.19 -9.12 -20.78
C LEU A 120 -3.24 -7.89 -21.71
N GLU A 121 -2.36 -6.91 -21.47
CA GLU A 121 -2.20 -5.72 -22.32
C GLU A 121 -1.95 -6.11 -23.78
N HIS A 122 -1.00 -7.02 -24.01
CA HIS A 122 -0.67 -7.48 -25.37
C HIS A 122 -1.86 -8.15 -26.08
N GLU A 123 -2.67 -8.92 -25.35
CA GLU A 123 -3.87 -9.53 -25.93
C GLU A 123 -4.95 -8.49 -26.23
N LEU A 124 -5.13 -7.50 -25.35
CA LEU A 124 -6.03 -6.39 -25.60
C LEU A 124 -5.58 -5.55 -26.81
N GLU A 125 -4.28 -5.31 -26.99
CA GLU A 125 -3.71 -4.65 -28.17
C GLU A 125 -4.06 -5.41 -29.47
N ARG A 126 -3.95 -6.74 -29.48
CA ARG A 126 -4.35 -7.59 -30.61
C ARG A 126 -5.85 -7.47 -30.91
N ILE A 127 -6.68 -7.48 -29.87
CA ILE A 127 -8.14 -7.41 -29.98
C ILE A 127 -8.56 -6.07 -30.60
N VAL A 128 -8.01 -4.96 -30.13
CA VAL A 128 -8.42 -3.60 -30.58
C VAL A 128 -7.84 -3.19 -31.95
N ALA A 129 -6.93 -3.97 -32.54
CA ALA A 129 -6.37 -3.70 -33.85
C ALA A 129 -7.38 -3.83 -35.02
N CYS A 130 -8.63 -4.21 -34.75
CA CYS A 130 -9.70 -4.23 -35.75
C CYS A 130 -10.08 -2.80 -36.17
N HIS A 131 -9.79 -2.43 -37.42
CA HIS A 131 -10.22 -1.16 -37.99
C HIS A 131 -11.70 -1.21 -38.39
N GLY A 132 -12.45 -0.16 -38.06
CA GLY A 132 -13.93 -0.11 -38.03
C GLY A 132 -14.66 -0.12 -39.38
N ASP A 133 -14.05 -0.65 -40.43
CA ASP A 133 -14.63 -0.71 -41.79
C ASP A 133 -15.34 -2.05 -42.07
N HIS A 134 -15.57 -2.86 -41.04
CA HIS A 134 -16.19 -4.19 -41.12
C HIS A 134 -17.54 -4.24 -40.39
N THR A 135 -18.42 -5.15 -40.82
CA THR A 135 -19.73 -5.35 -40.16
C THR A 135 -19.55 -5.99 -38.77
N ILE A 136 -20.57 -5.91 -37.91
CA ILE A 136 -20.55 -6.56 -36.58
C ILE A 136 -20.32 -8.09 -36.71
N GLY A 137 -20.80 -8.72 -37.78
CA GLY A 137 -20.56 -10.15 -38.03
C GLY A 137 -19.09 -10.49 -38.33
N ASP A 138 -18.32 -9.50 -38.80
CA ASP A 138 -16.91 -9.61 -39.14
C ASP A 138 -16.01 -8.97 -38.06
N CYS A 139 -16.59 -8.51 -36.95
CA CYS A 139 -15.87 -7.82 -35.89
C CYS A 139 -14.92 -8.78 -35.17
N TYR A 140 -13.62 -8.59 -35.39
CA TYR A 140 -12.58 -9.41 -34.78
C TYR A 140 -12.61 -9.34 -33.24
N VAL A 141 -12.98 -8.19 -32.67
CA VAL A 141 -13.13 -8.03 -31.21
C VAL A 141 -14.15 -9.02 -30.64
N ILE A 142 -15.33 -9.10 -31.25
CA ILE A 142 -16.41 -10.01 -30.79
C ILE A 142 -15.99 -11.45 -30.95
N ARG A 143 -15.31 -11.78 -32.06
CA ARG A 143 -14.81 -13.15 -32.31
C ARG A 143 -13.74 -13.56 -31.31
N ALA A 144 -12.74 -12.72 -31.06
CA ALA A 144 -11.66 -12.99 -30.11
C ALA A 144 -12.17 -13.13 -28.66
N LEU A 145 -13.20 -12.38 -28.28
CA LEU A 145 -13.83 -12.52 -26.96
C LEU A 145 -14.76 -13.74 -26.85
N ALA A 146 -15.39 -14.16 -27.94
CA ALA A 146 -16.28 -15.32 -27.97
C ALA A 146 -15.54 -16.66 -28.06
N ASP A 147 -14.28 -16.65 -28.48
CA ASP A 147 -13.46 -17.85 -28.69
C ASP A 147 -12.07 -17.68 -28.06
N HIS A 148 -11.90 -18.25 -26.87
CA HIS A 148 -10.65 -18.18 -26.11
C HIS A 148 -9.47 -18.87 -26.81
N SER A 149 -9.73 -19.74 -27.81
CA SER A 149 -8.66 -20.35 -28.62
C SER A 149 -7.98 -19.35 -29.58
N LEU A 150 -8.58 -18.18 -29.77
CA LEU A 150 -7.99 -17.09 -30.55
C LEU A 150 -7.01 -16.23 -29.75
N CYS A 151 -6.86 -16.46 -28.44
CA CYS A 151 -5.88 -15.76 -27.62
C CYS A 151 -4.45 -16.19 -27.97
N GLY A 152 -3.54 -15.20 -28.09
CA GLY A 152 -2.16 -15.44 -28.53
C GLY A 152 -1.24 -16.01 -27.45
N ASN A 153 -1.64 -15.96 -26.18
CA ASN A 153 -0.93 -16.56 -25.05
C ASN A 153 -1.92 -17.06 -23.98
N GLU A 154 -1.43 -17.83 -23.01
CA GLU A 154 -2.17 -18.12 -21.78
C GLU A 154 -2.16 -16.88 -20.87
N HIS A 155 -3.35 -16.47 -20.42
CA HIS A 155 -3.58 -15.24 -19.66
C HIS A 155 -4.28 -15.52 -18.34
#